data_AF-A0A954IUT3-F1
#
_entry.id   AF-A0A954IUT3-F1
#
_cell.length_a   1.000
_cell.length_b   1.000
_cell.length_c   1.000
_cell.angle_alpha   90.00
_cell.angle_beta   90.00
_cell.angle_gamma   90.00
#
_symmetry.space_group_name_H-M   'P 1'
#
loop_
_entity.id
_entity.type
_entity.pdbx_description
1 polymer ?
#
loop_
_entity_poly.entity_id
_entity_poly.type
_entity_poly.pdbx_seq_one_letter_code
_entity_poly.pdbx_strand_id
1 'polypeptide(L)'
;MKQFLLIMVIHVAWVHFGVRGEELTLENVTPPGANQTDEPLRESFSLKAATQFLDQSSLDWTKSRKCFTCHTNYAYLIARPAVSSEVPAHRQVRAALEDLVETRWTEKGPRWDAEVVMSAAILALNDATTTKKLHPTTRKALDRMWKVQREDGGVDWLKCGWPPMESDDDFGVTMLALATGAAPENYRQSKQAQTGLKKLREYLSKNTPPTLHHKAMLLWADSYLKDLLT
;
A
#
# COMPACT_ATOMS: atom_id res chain seq x y z
N MET A 1 -72.31 -13.53 17.56
CA MET A 1 -71.49 -12.56 16.81
C MET A 1 -70.11 -12.52 17.44
N LYS A 2 -69.10 -13.12 16.79
CA LYS A 2 -67.70 -13.10 17.24
C LYS A 2 -66.95 -12.13 16.31
N GLN A 3 -66.48 -11.00 16.85
CA GLN A 3 -65.66 -10.04 16.12
C GLN A 3 -64.18 -10.39 16.38
N PHE A 4 -63.49 -10.83 15.32
CA PHE A 4 -62.03 -10.97 15.30
C PHE A 4 -61.41 -9.60 15.03
N LEU A 5 -60.55 -9.13 15.93
CA LEU A 5 -59.74 -7.94 15.71
C LEU A 5 -58.41 -8.38 15.07
N LEU A 6 -58.20 -8.00 13.81
CA LEU A 6 -56.98 -8.25 13.06
C LEU A 6 -55.93 -7.19 13.45
N ILE A 7 -54.82 -7.60 14.07
CA ILE A 7 -53.69 -6.70 14.35
C ILE A 7 -52.79 -6.67 13.10
N MET A 8 -52.78 -5.53 12.42
CA MET A 8 -51.94 -5.29 11.25
C MET A 8 -50.59 -4.70 11.71
N VAL A 9 -49.53 -5.51 11.66
CA VAL A 9 -48.16 -5.08 11.98
C VAL A 9 -47.56 -4.41 10.75
N ILE A 10 -47.40 -3.08 10.80
CA ILE A 10 -46.71 -2.31 9.76
C ILE A 10 -45.19 -2.41 10.01
N HIS A 11 -44.49 -3.19 9.19
CA HIS A 11 -43.04 -3.12 9.09
C HIS A 11 -42.65 -1.91 8.24
N VAL A 12 -42.23 -0.82 8.90
CA VAL A 12 -41.59 0.31 8.22
C VAL A 12 -40.16 -0.10 7.88
N ALA A 13 -39.94 -0.58 6.66
CA ALA A 13 -38.61 -0.73 6.10
C ALA A 13 -38.03 0.67 5.81
N TRP A 14 -37.10 1.11 6.66
CA TRP A 14 -36.32 2.32 6.40
C TRP A 14 -35.34 2.07 5.26
N VAL A 15 -35.73 2.37 4.03
CA VAL A 15 -34.78 2.42 2.91
C VAL A 15 -34.08 3.78 2.97
N HIS A 16 -32.87 3.80 3.52
CA HIS A 16 -31.98 4.96 3.42
C HIS A 16 -31.44 5.06 1.98
N PHE A 17 -32.15 5.74 1.09
CA PHE A 17 -31.59 6.25 -0.16
C PHE A 17 -30.74 7.49 0.14
N GLY A 18 -29.56 7.28 0.72
CA GLY A 18 -28.50 8.27 0.63
C GLY A 18 -27.98 8.27 -0.79
N VAL A 19 -28.11 9.39 -1.52
CA VAL A 19 -27.44 9.61 -2.79
C VAL A 19 -25.93 9.61 -2.50
N ARG A 20 -25.32 8.43 -2.58
CA ARG A 20 -23.87 8.28 -2.63
C ARG A 20 -23.47 8.90 -3.98
N GLY A 21 -22.72 10.00 -3.95
CA GLY A 21 -22.17 10.57 -5.19
C GLY A 21 -21.45 9.48 -5.99
N GLU A 22 -21.43 9.61 -7.31
CA GLU A 22 -20.82 8.62 -8.20
C GLU A 22 -19.41 8.24 -7.71
N GLU A 23 -19.18 6.93 -7.52
CA GLU A 23 -17.88 6.45 -7.04
C GLU A 23 -16.83 6.69 -8.13
N LEU A 24 -15.64 7.19 -7.74
CA LEU A 24 -14.56 7.45 -8.69
C LEU A 24 -13.94 6.14 -9.19
N THR A 25 -13.68 6.09 -10.50
CA THR A 25 -13.07 4.98 -11.21
C THR A 25 -12.05 5.49 -12.24
N LEU A 26 -11.26 4.59 -12.84
CA LEU A 26 -10.34 4.93 -13.93
C LEU A 26 -11.06 5.55 -15.14
N GLU A 27 -12.30 5.16 -15.37
CA GLU A 27 -13.12 5.64 -16.49
C GLU A 27 -13.51 7.11 -16.29
N ASN A 28 -14.02 7.48 -15.10
CA ASN A 28 -14.58 8.80 -14.83
C ASN A 28 -13.62 9.76 -14.10
N VAL A 29 -12.45 9.31 -13.63
CA VAL A 29 -11.49 10.19 -12.95
C VAL A 29 -11.02 11.32 -13.86
N THR A 30 -11.04 12.52 -13.30
CA THR A 30 -10.41 13.73 -13.84
C THR A 30 -9.18 14.09 -13.00
N PRO A 31 -8.13 14.68 -13.59
CA PRO A 31 -6.96 15.09 -12.83
C PRO A 31 -7.33 16.07 -11.70
N PRO A 32 -6.68 15.98 -10.52
CA PRO A 32 -6.82 17.02 -9.51
C PRO A 32 -6.37 18.37 -10.10
N GLY A 33 -7.01 19.45 -9.65
CA GLY A 33 -6.61 20.81 -10.04
C GLY A 33 -5.17 21.12 -9.62
N ALA A 34 -4.56 22.10 -10.25
CA ALA A 34 -3.24 22.57 -9.84
C ALA A 34 -3.30 23.17 -8.44
N ASN A 35 -2.29 22.88 -7.60
CA ASN A 35 -2.13 23.51 -6.29
C ASN A 35 -2.10 25.04 -6.45
N GLN A 36 -2.88 25.75 -5.65
CA GLN A 36 -2.94 27.22 -5.66
C GLN A 36 -2.39 27.77 -4.35
N THR A 37 -1.65 28.88 -4.41
CA THR A 37 -1.10 29.53 -3.21
C THR A 37 -2.18 30.16 -2.33
N ASP A 38 -3.36 30.41 -2.91
CA ASP A 38 -4.54 30.97 -2.26
C ASP A 38 -5.66 29.93 -2.07
N GLU A 39 -5.33 28.63 -2.11
CA GLU A 39 -6.31 27.57 -1.82
C GLU A 39 -6.90 27.78 -0.41
N PRO A 40 -8.24 27.87 -0.28
CA PRO A 40 -8.86 28.14 1.00
C PRO A 40 -8.69 26.95 1.96
N LEU A 41 -8.16 27.24 3.16
CA LEU A 41 -8.09 26.26 4.23
C LEU A 41 -9.47 26.01 4.82
N ARG A 42 -9.82 24.74 5.03
CA ARG A 42 -11.07 24.38 5.72
C ARG A 42 -10.95 24.66 7.22
N GLU A 43 -12.01 25.19 7.80
CA GLU A 43 -12.10 25.42 9.26
C GLU A 43 -12.14 24.11 10.06
N SER A 44 -12.56 23.02 9.44
CA SER A 44 -12.63 21.70 10.06
C SER A 44 -12.20 20.59 9.11
N PHE A 45 -11.67 19.51 9.69
CA PHE A 45 -11.26 18.32 8.95
C PHE A 45 -12.47 17.67 8.25
N SER A 46 -12.28 17.25 6.99
CA SER A 46 -13.28 16.50 6.23
C SER A 46 -12.69 15.19 5.72
N LEU A 47 -13.07 14.08 6.37
CA LEU A 47 -12.65 12.74 5.94
C LEU A 47 -13.07 12.45 4.49
N LYS A 48 -14.29 12.86 4.11
CA LYS A 48 -14.81 12.71 2.75
C LYS A 48 -13.92 13.42 1.71
N ALA A 49 -13.55 14.68 1.97
CA ALA A 49 -12.68 15.42 1.05
C ALA A 49 -11.28 14.79 0.97
N ALA A 50 -10.73 14.35 2.11
CA ALA A 50 -9.44 13.67 2.15
C ALA A 50 -9.45 12.36 1.34
N THR A 51 -10.44 11.49 1.54
CA THR A 51 -10.55 10.24 0.77
C THR A 51 -10.83 10.49 -0.71
N GLN A 52 -11.62 11.51 -1.04
CA GLN A 52 -11.89 11.87 -2.43
C GLN A 52 -10.62 12.33 -3.14
N PHE A 53 -9.79 13.16 -2.49
CA PHE A 53 -8.50 13.58 -3.03
C PHE A 53 -7.54 12.40 -3.23
N LEU A 54 -7.48 11.48 -2.24
CA LEU A 54 -6.68 10.26 -2.33
C LEU A 54 -7.11 9.35 -3.48
N ASP A 55 -8.42 9.12 -3.62
CA ASP A 55 -9.01 8.30 -4.69
C ASP A 55 -8.71 8.94 -6.06
N GLN A 56 -8.97 10.24 -6.21
CA GLN A 56 -8.75 10.99 -7.45
C GLN A 56 -7.29 11.02 -7.89
N SER A 57 -6.37 11.39 -6.99
CA SER A 57 -4.94 11.51 -7.30
C SER A 57 -4.32 10.17 -7.71
N SER A 58 -4.75 9.09 -7.05
CA SER A 58 -4.20 7.75 -7.30
C SER A 58 -4.73 7.14 -8.59
N LEU A 59 -6.02 7.32 -8.87
CA LEU A 59 -6.64 6.91 -10.12
C LEU A 59 -6.08 7.69 -11.32
N ASP A 60 -5.98 9.02 -11.21
CA ASP A 60 -5.41 9.85 -12.27
C ASP A 60 -3.96 9.47 -12.56
N TRP A 61 -3.13 9.29 -11.53
CA TRP A 61 -1.75 8.86 -11.71
C TRP A 61 -1.67 7.49 -12.42
N THR A 62 -2.49 6.54 -11.98
CA THR A 62 -2.56 5.20 -12.57
C THR A 62 -2.97 5.27 -14.04
N LYS A 63 -3.96 6.10 -14.37
CA LYS A 63 -4.48 6.32 -15.74
C LYS A 63 -3.47 7.02 -16.66
N SER A 64 -2.90 8.12 -16.20
CA SER A 64 -2.08 9.02 -17.02
C SER A 64 -0.63 8.58 -17.13
N ARG A 65 -0.04 8.05 -16.05
CA ARG A 65 1.38 7.68 -15.98
C ARG A 65 1.65 6.20 -16.18
N LYS A 66 0.65 5.33 -15.95
CA LYS A 66 0.77 3.86 -16.11
C LYS A 66 1.98 3.28 -15.36
N CYS A 67 2.26 3.84 -14.18
CA CYS A 67 3.35 3.44 -13.29
C CYS A 67 2.95 3.68 -11.82
N PHE A 68 3.80 3.24 -10.90
CA PHE A 68 3.63 3.50 -9.48
C PHE A 68 4.73 4.39 -8.92
N THR A 69 4.38 5.27 -7.98
CA THR A 69 5.35 6.11 -7.26
C THR A 69 5.11 6.10 -5.76
N CYS A 70 6.19 6.33 -5.01
CA CYS A 70 6.24 6.20 -3.57
C CYS A 70 5.23 7.09 -2.84
N HIS A 71 4.97 8.30 -3.33
CA HIS A 71 4.12 9.32 -2.67
C HIS A 71 2.72 9.51 -3.28
N THR A 72 2.33 8.71 -4.29
CA THR A 72 0.96 8.73 -4.83
C THR A 72 0.28 7.38 -4.62
N ASN A 73 0.24 6.55 -5.65
CA ASN A 73 -0.55 5.32 -5.66
C ASN A 73 0.06 4.18 -4.83
N TYR A 74 1.36 4.17 -4.50
CA TYR A 74 1.89 3.27 -3.47
C TYR A 74 1.40 3.67 -2.06
N ALA A 75 1.60 4.93 -1.67
CA ALA A 75 1.15 5.45 -0.37
C ALA A 75 -0.37 5.30 -0.20
N TYR A 76 -1.14 5.54 -1.26
CA TYR A 76 -2.58 5.32 -1.29
C TYR A 76 -3.00 3.91 -0.91
N LEU A 77 -2.32 2.88 -1.44
CA LEU A 77 -2.64 1.49 -1.14
C LEU A 77 -2.32 1.10 0.30
N ILE A 78 -1.49 1.86 1.02
CA ILE A 78 -1.31 1.71 2.47
C ILE A 78 -2.41 2.47 3.23
N ALA A 79 -2.66 3.73 2.86
CA ALA A 79 -3.48 4.64 3.64
C ALA A 79 -4.99 4.40 3.49
N ARG A 80 -5.46 4.15 2.25
CA ARG A 80 -6.89 4.09 1.95
C ARG A 80 -7.64 2.98 2.72
N PRO A 81 -7.07 1.77 2.92
CA PRO A 81 -7.67 0.73 3.75
C PRO A 81 -7.97 1.14 5.21
N ALA A 82 -7.26 2.12 5.77
CA ALA A 82 -7.54 2.61 7.12
C ALA A 82 -8.93 3.26 7.25
N VAL A 83 -9.52 3.68 6.12
CA VAL A 83 -10.90 4.17 6.05
C VAL A 83 -11.81 3.11 5.43
N SER A 84 -11.47 2.61 4.24
CA SER A 84 -12.17 1.51 3.56
C SER A 84 -11.40 1.06 2.33
N SER A 85 -11.33 -0.26 2.09
CA SER A 85 -10.90 -0.86 0.82
C SER A 85 -12.04 -1.16 -0.14
N GLU A 86 -13.29 -1.08 0.32
CA GLU A 86 -14.47 -1.53 -0.42
C GLU A 86 -15.00 -0.45 -1.38
N VAL A 87 -14.10 0.18 -2.12
CA VAL A 87 -14.41 1.22 -3.12
C VAL A 87 -13.76 0.89 -4.47
N PRO A 88 -14.38 1.27 -5.60
CA PRO A 88 -13.85 0.99 -6.93
C PRO A 88 -12.43 1.52 -7.13
N ALA A 89 -12.15 2.75 -6.66
CA ALA A 89 -10.83 3.38 -6.75
C ALA A 89 -9.72 2.49 -6.17
N HIS A 90 -9.93 1.95 -4.97
CA HIS A 90 -8.96 1.06 -4.31
C HIS A 90 -8.76 -0.22 -5.10
N ARG A 91 -9.85 -0.90 -5.49
CA ARG A 91 -9.79 -2.13 -6.26
C ARG A 91 -9.05 -1.96 -7.59
N GLN A 92 -9.30 -0.87 -8.31
CA GLN A 92 -8.66 -0.60 -9.60
C GLN A 92 -7.17 -0.25 -9.46
N VAL A 93 -6.79 0.57 -8.47
CA VAL A 93 -5.36 0.87 -8.22
C VAL A 93 -4.63 -0.39 -7.73
N ARG A 94 -5.25 -1.21 -6.89
CA ARG A 94 -4.69 -2.49 -6.44
C ARG A 94 -4.50 -3.45 -7.62
N ALA A 95 -5.51 -3.60 -8.48
CA ALA A 95 -5.44 -4.43 -9.68
C ALA A 95 -4.34 -3.97 -10.65
N ALA A 96 -4.11 -2.65 -10.78
CA ALA A 96 -3.01 -2.13 -11.58
C ALA A 96 -1.62 -2.50 -11.03
N LEU A 97 -1.47 -2.60 -9.70
CA LEU A 97 -0.23 -3.07 -9.09
C LEU A 97 -0.05 -4.58 -9.29
N GLU A 98 -1.13 -5.35 -9.24
CA GLU A 98 -1.10 -6.78 -9.54
C GLU A 98 -0.73 -7.03 -11.00
N ASP A 99 -1.31 -6.29 -11.95
CA ASP A 99 -0.97 -6.36 -13.38
C ASP A 99 0.50 -6.00 -13.65
N LEU A 100 1.06 -5.04 -12.91
CA LEU A 100 2.49 -4.73 -12.98
C LEU A 100 3.36 -5.98 -12.71
N VAL A 101 2.99 -6.76 -11.69
CA VAL A 101 3.69 -7.97 -11.26
C VAL A 101 3.40 -9.16 -12.17
N GLU A 102 2.15 -9.33 -12.58
CA GLU A 102 1.73 -10.51 -13.35
C GLU A 102 2.11 -10.40 -14.82
N THR A 103 1.90 -9.24 -15.43
CA THR A 103 2.05 -9.02 -16.87
C THR A 103 3.38 -8.35 -17.16
N ARG A 104 3.58 -7.12 -16.68
CA ARG A 104 4.71 -6.29 -17.11
C ARG A 104 6.06 -6.88 -16.68
N TRP A 105 6.18 -7.42 -15.48
CA TRP A 105 7.43 -8.08 -15.05
C TRP A 105 7.74 -9.34 -15.86
N THR A 106 6.71 -10.08 -16.28
CA THR A 106 6.87 -11.28 -17.10
C THR A 106 7.32 -10.91 -18.52
N GLU A 107 6.72 -9.89 -19.11
CA GLU A 107 7.00 -9.50 -20.49
C GLU A 107 8.27 -8.64 -20.66
N LYS A 108 8.54 -7.76 -19.71
CA LYS A 108 9.56 -6.70 -19.84
C LYS A 108 10.57 -6.66 -18.69
N GLY A 109 10.45 -7.55 -17.70
CA GLY A 109 11.18 -7.45 -16.42
C GLY A 109 10.71 -6.28 -15.56
N PRO A 110 11.10 -6.19 -14.27
CA PRO A 110 10.93 -4.98 -13.46
C PRO A 110 11.82 -3.83 -13.98
N ARG A 111 11.46 -2.59 -13.65
CA ARG A 111 12.21 -1.41 -14.14
C ARG A 111 13.50 -1.19 -13.32
N TRP A 112 13.43 -1.47 -12.03
CA TRP A 112 14.50 -1.31 -11.05
C TRP A 112 14.16 -2.16 -9.81
N ASP A 113 15.16 -2.46 -8.99
CA ASP A 113 14.97 -3.28 -7.79
C ASP A 113 14.04 -2.61 -6.77
N ALA A 114 14.02 -1.28 -6.71
CA ALA A 114 13.05 -0.55 -5.89
C ALA A 114 11.58 -0.81 -6.30
N GLU A 115 11.28 -1.09 -7.58
CA GLU A 115 9.93 -1.43 -8.03
C GLU A 115 9.53 -2.79 -7.48
N VAL A 116 10.47 -3.72 -7.43
CA VAL A 116 10.26 -5.06 -6.87
C VAL A 116 9.96 -4.97 -5.39
N VAL A 117 10.81 -4.29 -4.62
CA VAL A 117 10.65 -4.17 -3.17
C VAL A 117 9.37 -3.40 -2.83
N MET A 118 9.11 -2.26 -3.48
CA MET A 118 7.91 -1.48 -3.23
C MET A 118 6.65 -2.26 -3.59
N SER A 119 6.62 -2.94 -4.73
CA SER A 119 5.43 -3.73 -5.11
C SER A 119 5.19 -4.85 -4.10
N ALA A 120 6.22 -5.58 -3.68
CA ALA A 120 6.10 -6.61 -2.65
C ALA A 120 5.61 -6.06 -1.31
N ALA A 121 6.20 -4.95 -0.83
CA ALA A 121 5.85 -4.33 0.45
C ALA A 121 4.43 -3.80 0.47
N ILE A 122 4.04 -3.05 -0.56
CA ILE A 122 2.72 -2.43 -0.64
C ILE A 122 1.64 -3.49 -0.81
N LEU A 123 1.89 -4.53 -1.62
CA LEU A 123 0.95 -5.63 -1.76
C LEU A 123 0.76 -6.36 -0.42
N ALA A 124 1.85 -6.65 0.30
CA ALA A 124 1.81 -7.33 1.60
C ALA A 124 1.13 -6.50 2.70
N LEU A 125 1.42 -5.21 2.81
CA LEU A 125 0.76 -4.30 3.75
C LEU A 125 -0.74 -4.17 3.46
N ASN A 126 -1.11 -4.10 2.18
CA ASN A 126 -2.50 -4.02 1.75
C ASN A 126 -3.25 -5.34 2.04
N ASP A 127 -2.66 -6.50 1.75
CA ASP A 127 -3.20 -7.81 2.14
C ASP A 127 -3.42 -7.89 3.67
N ALA A 128 -2.42 -7.43 4.44
CA ALA A 128 -2.45 -7.42 5.90
C ALA A 128 -3.50 -6.47 6.49
N THR A 129 -3.93 -5.43 5.78
CA THR A 129 -4.91 -4.46 6.26
C THR A 129 -6.32 -4.76 5.76
N THR A 130 -6.45 -5.41 4.60
CA THR A 130 -7.73 -5.70 3.95
C THR A 130 -8.19 -7.14 4.21
N THR A 131 -7.67 -8.11 3.46
CA THR A 131 -8.16 -9.50 3.42
C THR A 131 -7.61 -10.37 4.55
N LYS A 132 -6.48 -9.97 5.16
CA LYS A 132 -5.69 -10.79 6.09
C LYS A 132 -5.19 -12.10 5.46
N LYS A 133 -5.15 -12.17 4.14
CA LYS A 133 -4.76 -13.34 3.35
C LYS A 133 -3.65 -12.97 2.40
N LEU A 134 -2.66 -13.86 2.26
CA LEU A 134 -1.56 -13.61 1.34
C LEU A 134 -2.02 -13.91 -0.08
N HIS A 135 -2.20 -12.86 -0.88
CA HIS A 135 -2.62 -13.01 -2.27
C HIS A 135 -1.52 -13.71 -3.10
N PRO A 136 -1.86 -14.56 -4.09
CA PRO A 136 -0.87 -15.24 -4.94
C PRO A 136 0.11 -14.27 -5.63
N THR A 137 -0.38 -13.14 -6.13
CA THR A 137 0.46 -12.10 -6.73
C THR A 137 1.39 -11.44 -5.71
N THR A 138 0.93 -11.22 -4.47
CA THR A 138 1.79 -10.75 -3.38
C THR A 138 2.92 -11.74 -3.09
N ARG A 139 2.61 -13.04 -3.04
CA ARG A 139 3.64 -14.08 -2.87
C ARG A 139 4.65 -14.04 -4.02
N LYS A 140 4.20 -13.96 -5.27
CA LYS A 140 5.08 -13.82 -6.44
C LYS A 140 5.98 -12.58 -6.34
N ALA A 141 5.45 -11.46 -5.86
CA ALA A 141 6.21 -10.25 -5.64
C ALA A 141 7.27 -10.41 -4.54
N LEU A 142 6.91 -11.01 -3.40
CA LEU A 142 7.84 -11.32 -2.30
C LEU A 142 8.94 -12.29 -2.74
N ASP A 143 8.60 -13.31 -3.54
CA ASP A 143 9.57 -14.27 -4.05
C ASP A 143 10.58 -13.63 -5.01
N ARG A 144 10.16 -12.60 -5.76
CA ARG A 144 11.04 -11.77 -6.60
C ARG A 144 11.88 -10.80 -5.75
N MET A 145 11.30 -10.22 -4.69
CA MET A 145 12.00 -9.32 -3.76
C MET A 145 13.26 -9.97 -3.16
N TRP A 146 13.20 -11.24 -2.77
CA TRP A 146 14.37 -11.95 -2.26
C TRP A 146 15.46 -12.20 -3.31
N LYS A 147 15.15 -12.11 -4.62
CA LYS A 147 16.14 -12.24 -5.69
C LYS A 147 16.91 -10.96 -5.96
N VAL A 148 16.39 -9.81 -5.51
CA VAL A 148 17.08 -8.51 -5.63
C VAL A 148 17.81 -8.12 -4.35
N GLN A 149 17.63 -8.88 -3.26
CA GLN A 149 18.44 -8.71 -2.05
C GLN A 149 19.89 -9.09 -2.35
N ARG A 150 20.82 -8.17 -2.08
CA ARG A 150 22.25 -8.38 -2.23
C ARG A 150 22.78 -9.40 -1.22
N GLU A 151 24.01 -9.86 -1.43
CA GLU A 151 24.65 -10.82 -0.52
C GLU A 151 24.88 -10.26 0.88
N ASP A 152 25.16 -8.96 0.99
CA ASP A 152 25.36 -8.25 2.25
C ASP A 152 24.05 -7.99 3.02
N GLY A 153 22.89 -8.28 2.40
CA GLY A 153 21.55 -8.08 2.96
C GLY A 153 20.87 -6.77 2.58
N GLY A 154 21.58 -5.87 1.90
CA GLY A 154 21.03 -4.64 1.33
C GLY A 154 20.25 -4.86 0.03
N VAL A 155 19.80 -3.77 -0.58
CA VAL A 155 19.15 -3.76 -1.90
C VAL A 155 19.64 -2.55 -2.68
N ASP A 156 19.83 -2.69 -4.00
CA ASP A 156 20.12 -1.54 -4.86
C ASP A 156 18.90 -0.64 -4.97
N TRP A 157 19.03 0.62 -4.54
CA TRP A 157 17.93 1.57 -4.50
C TRP A 157 18.11 2.77 -5.45
N LEU A 158 17.00 3.44 -5.74
CA LEU A 158 16.98 4.70 -6.50
C LEU A 158 17.59 5.83 -5.66
N LYS A 159 18.50 6.61 -6.27
CA LYS A 159 19.21 7.73 -5.62
C LYS A 159 19.04 9.01 -6.43
N CYS A 160 17.79 9.38 -6.72
CA CYS A 160 17.47 10.53 -7.57
C CYS A 160 17.67 11.89 -6.88
N GLY A 161 18.08 11.90 -5.60
CA GLY A 161 18.21 13.14 -4.83
C GLY A 161 16.85 13.67 -4.35
N TRP A 162 15.86 12.79 -4.21
CA TRP A 162 14.52 13.10 -3.72
C TRP A 162 14.33 12.51 -2.31
N PRO A 163 14.78 13.23 -1.27
CA PRO A 163 14.62 12.77 0.10
C PRO A 163 13.14 12.72 0.52
N PRO A 164 12.77 11.84 1.47
CA PRO A 164 13.67 10.95 2.19
C PRO A 164 13.83 9.56 1.55
N MET A 165 13.07 9.25 0.49
CA MET A 165 12.91 7.89 -0.02
C MET A 165 13.94 7.49 -1.08
N GLU A 166 14.60 8.45 -1.73
CA GLU A 166 15.52 8.20 -2.85
C GLU A 166 16.87 8.89 -2.61
N SER A 167 17.37 8.81 -1.37
CA SER A 167 18.65 9.40 -0.95
C SER A 167 19.76 8.38 -0.72
N ASP A 168 19.41 7.15 -0.35
CA ASP A 168 20.33 6.06 -0.01
C ASP A 168 19.65 4.69 -0.24
N ASP A 169 20.34 3.60 0.14
CA ASP A 169 19.79 2.23 0.04
C ASP A 169 18.94 1.83 1.26
N ASP A 170 19.06 2.54 2.38
CA ASP A 170 18.51 2.10 3.67
C ASP A 170 16.98 2.11 3.66
N PHE A 171 16.38 3.01 2.89
CA PHE A 171 14.92 3.02 2.71
C PHE A 171 14.44 1.68 2.14
N GLY A 172 15.12 1.16 1.12
CA GLY A 172 14.80 -0.13 0.52
C GLY A 172 14.90 -1.29 1.50
N VAL A 173 15.91 -1.28 2.38
CA VAL A 173 16.07 -2.30 3.43
C VAL A 173 14.89 -2.26 4.41
N THR A 174 14.45 -1.07 4.81
CA THR A 174 13.28 -0.95 5.71
C THR A 174 11.99 -1.43 5.04
N MET A 175 11.81 -1.16 3.75
CA MET A 175 10.64 -1.63 2.98
C MET A 175 10.65 -3.15 2.80
N LEU A 176 11.82 -3.77 2.60
CA LEU A 176 11.98 -5.23 2.56
C LEU A 176 11.57 -5.87 3.91
N ALA A 177 11.98 -5.26 5.03
CA ALA A 177 11.58 -5.71 6.36
C ALA A 177 10.06 -5.60 6.55
N LEU A 178 9.47 -4.45 6.21
CA LEU A 178 8.02 -4.23 6.28
C LEU A 178 7.24 -5.24 5.44
N ALA A 179 7.67 -5.50 4.21
CA ALA A 179 7.06 -6.49 3.32
C ALA A 179 6.97 -7.86 3.99
N THR A 180 8.08 -8.31 4.57
CA THR A 180 8.20 -9.64 5.17
C THR A 180 7.42 -9.75 6.49
N GLY A 181 7.45 -8.69 7.30
CA GLY A 181 6.77 -8.62 8.58
C GLY A 181 5.26 -8.52 8.47
N ALA A 182 4.78 -7.71 7.53
CA ALA A 182 3.36 -7.49 7.33
C ALA A 182 2.69 -8.65 6.58
N ALA A 183 3.42 -9.34 5.70
CA ALA A 183 2.87 -10.42 4.88
C ALA A 183 2.07 -11.44 5.72
N PRO A 184 0.77 -11.65 5.43
CA PRO A 184 -0.09 -12.53 6.21
C PRO A 184 0.32 -14.01 6.17
N GLU A 185 -0.43 -14.81 6.93
CA GLU A 185 -0.33 -16.28 6.93
C GLU A 185 1.08 -16.81 7.25
N ASN A 186 1.75 -16.11 8.18
CA ASN A 186 3.09 -16.45 8.64
C ASN A 186 4.13 -16.56 7.51
N TYR A 187 3.99 -15.78 6.43
CA TYR A 187 4.95 -15.78 5.31
C TYR A 187 6.41 -15.69 5.77
N ARG A 188 6.67 -14.89 6.81
CA ARG A 188 7.99 -14.73 7.43
C ARG A 188 8.64 -16.05 7.89
N GLN A 189 7.87 -17.10 8.15
CA GLN A 189 8.38 -18.42 8.57
C GLN A 189 8.83 -19.29 7.40
N SER A 190 8.59 -18.86 6.16
CA SER A 190 9.10 -19.57 4.99
C SER A 190 10.63 -19.61 4.98
N LYS A 191 11.21 -20.68 4.43
CA LYS A 191 12.67 -20.84 4.35
C LYS A 191 13.35 -19.68 3.62
N GLN A 192 12.72 -19.18 2.56
CA GLN A 192 13.24 -18.04 1.78
C GLN A 192 13.23 -16.76 2.61
N ALA A 193 12.12 -16.45 3.28
CA ALA A 193 12.03 -15.29 4.17
C ALA A 193 13.04 -15.37 5.32
N GLN A 194 13.17 -16.51 5.99
CA GLN A 194 14.16 -16.67 7.08
C GLN A 194 15.60 -16.48 6.60
N THR A 195 15.93 -16.95 5.41
CA THR A 195 17.26 -16.74 4.81
C THR A 195 17.52 -15.26 4.54
N GLY A 196 16.56 -14.55 3.95
CA GLY A 196 16.70 -13.13 3.67
C GLY A 196 16.66 -12.24 4.91
N LEU A 197 15.86 -12.59 5.92
CA LEU A 197 15.83 -11.91 7.22
C LEU A 197 17.14 -12.05 7.98
N LYS A 198 17.83 -13.20 7.87
CA LYS A 198 19.16 -13.35 8.44
C LYS A 198 20.14 -12.34 7.83
N LYS A 199 20.19 -12.26 6.50
CA LYS A 199 21.03 -11.28 5.80
C LYS A 199 20.65 -9.84 6.13
N LEU A 200 19.35 -9.53 6.20
CA LEU A 200 18.87 -8.20 6.56
C LEU A 200 19.32 -7.79 7.96
N ARG A 201 19.23 -8.68 8.94
CA ARG A 201 19.73 -8.38 10.31
C ARG A 201 21.24 -8.21 10.34
N GLU A 202 21.99 -9.01 9.58
CA GLU A 202 23.43 -8.84 9.42
C GLU A 202 23.80 -7.52 8.74
N TYR A 203 22.98 -7.04 7.81
CA TYR A 203 23.14 -5.73 7.19
C TYR A 203 22.94 -4.61 8.22
N LEU A 204 21.82 -4.65 8.95
CA LEU A 204 21.47 -3.61 9.93
C LEU A 204 22.46 -3.55 11.11
N SER A 205 23.07 -4.68 11.51
CA SER A 205 24.09 -4.67 12.57
C SER A 205 25.42 -4.04 12.14
N LYS A 206 25.68 -3.96 10.83
CA LYS A 206 26.90 -3.37 10.25
C LYS A 206 26.69 -1.93 9.77
N ASN A 207 25.45 -1.53 9.52
CA ASN A 207 25.09 -0.23 8.95
C ASN A 207 24.21 0.55 9.93
N THR A 208 24.78 1.60 10.51
CA THR A 208 24.02 2.48 11.40
C THR A 208 23.05 3.35 10.58
N PRO A 209 21.77 3.45 10.96
CA PRO A 209 20.81 4.29 10.25
C PRO A 209 21.29 5.75 10.16
N PRO A 210 21.45 6.32 8.95
CA PRO A 210 22.17 7.58 8.74
C PRO A 210 21.36 8.81 9.16
N THR A 211 20.04 8.66 9.34
CA THR A 211 19.11 9.78 9.60
C THR A 211 18.03 9.40 10.60
N LEU A 212 17.39 10.40 11.21
CA LEU A 212 16.20 10.19 12.05
C LEU A 212 15.05 9.53 11.27
N HIS A 213 14.92 9.85 9.98
CA HIS A 213 13.95 9.20 9.10
C HIS A 213 14.17 7.68 9.05
N HIS A 214 15.41 7.25 8.82
CA HIS A 214 15.74 5.82 8.77
C HIS A 214 15.54 5.11 10.10
N LYS A 215 15.86 5.77 11.22
CA LYS A 215 15.54 5.24 12.57
C LYS A 215 14.04 5.07 12.77
N ALA A 216 13.22 6.03 12.33
CA ALA A 216 11.76 5.94 12.42
C ALA A 216 11.20 4.82 11.52
N MET A 217 11.73 4.66 10.31
CA MET A 217 11.35 3.56 9.40
C MET A 217 11.68 2.18 9.99
N LEU A 218 12.84 2.02 10.63
CA LEU A 218 13.18 0.78 11.32
C LEU A 218 12.30 0.54 12.56
N LEU A 219 11.94 1.57 13.31
CA LEU A 219 10.97 1.45 14.40
C LEU A 219 9.60 0.98 13.89
N TRP A 220 9.16 1.50 12.73
CA TRP A 220 7.94 1.01 12.10
C TRP A 220 8.09 -0.45 11.66
N ALA A 221 9.20 -0.83 11.03
CA ALA A 221 9.47 -2.21 10.66
C ALA A 221 9.51 -3.15 11.89
N ASP A 222 10.07 -2.71 13.01
CA ASP A 222 10.16 -3.49 14.27
C ASP A 222 8.77 -3.79 14.86
N SER A 223 7.78 -2.94 14.59
CA SER A 223 6.39 -3.22 14.98
C SER A 223 5.82 -4.48 14.31
N TYR A 224 6.37 -4.90 13.16
CA TYR A 224 6.00 -6.13 12.44
C TYR A 224 7.03 -7.27 12.60
N LEU A 225 8.31 -6.93 12.73
CA LEU A 225 9.42 -7.88 12.89
C LEU A 225 10.24 -7.51 14.11
N LYS A 226 10.06 -8.25 15.20
CA LYS A 226 10.86 -8.03 16.40
C LYS A 226 12.36 -8.20 16.14
N ASP A 227 13.12 -7.45 16.95
CA ASP A 227 14.57 -7.48 17.03
C ASP A 227 15.24 -6.93 15.76
N LEU A 228 14.69 -5.83 15.22
CA LEU A 228 15.33 -5.04 14.17
C LEU A 228 16.09 -3.83 14.72
N LEU A 229 15.65 -3.30 15.85
CA LEU A 229 16.37 -2.27 16.60
C LEU A 229 17.28 -2.96 17.63
N THR A 230 18.60 -2.77 17.49
CA THR A 230 19.62 -3.20 18.46
C THR A 230 20.07 -2.06 19.33
#